data_AF-A0A917PV59-F1
#
_entry.id   AF-A0A917PV59-F1
#
_cell.length_a   1.000
_cell.length_b   1.000
_cell.length_c   1.000
_cell.angle_alpha   90.00
_cell.angle_beta   90.00
_cell.angle_gamma   90.00
#
_symmetry.space_group_name_H-M   'P 1'
#
loop_
_entity.id
_entity.type
_entity.pdbx_description
1 polymer ?
#
loop_
_entity_poly.entity_id
_entity_poly.type
_entity_poly.pdbx_seq_one_letter_code
_entity_poly.pdbx_strand_id
1 'polypeptide(L)' 'MTHYSPMMGQPDEPENYHTLVYTLTPTDAGTHLALTQDGNDSEEQATQFSRNWQSMLDGLKAHVEG' A
#
# COMPACT_ATOMS: atom_id res chain seq x y z
N MET A 1 -6.80 -3.60 -5.76
CA MET A 1 -6.38 -4.97 -5.47
C MET A 1 -6.74 -5.28 -4.03
N THR A 2 -7.31 -6.43 -3.74
CA THR A 2 -7.56 -6.87 -2.35
C THR A 2 -6.32 -7.62 -1.85
N HIS A 3 -5.76 -7.18 -0.73
CA HIS A 3 -4.56 -7.75 -0.12
C HIS A 3 -4.87 -8.21 1.31
N TYR A 4 -4.77 -9.52 1.53
CA TYR A 4 -4.81 -10.10 2.86
C TYR A 4 -3.41 -10.04 3.49
N SER A 5 -3.31 -9.43 4.68
CA SER A 5 -2.03 -9.32 5.39
C SER A 5 -2.04 -10.24 6.62
N PRO A 6 -1.38 -11.42 6.57
CA PRO A 6 -1.36 -12.36 7.69
C PRO A 6 -0.65 -11.81 8.93
N MET A 7 0.04 -10.67 8.82
CA MET A 7 0.61 -9.95 9.97
C MET A 7 -0.44 -9.37 10.92
N MET A 8 -1.71 -9.29 10.51
CA MET A 8 -2.82 -8.81 11.34
C MET A 8 -3.28 -9.85 12.37
N GLY A 9 -2.87 -11.13 12.25
CA GLY A 9 -3.28 -12.19 13.18
C GLY A 9 -4.76 -12.56 13.11
N GLN A 10 -5.50 -12.03 12.13
CA GLN A 10 -6.92 -12.28 11.89
C GLN A 10 -7.09 -13.47 10.94
N PRO A 11 -8.22 -14.21 11.00
CA PRO A 11 -8.48 -15.31 10.09
C PRO A 11 -8.60 -14.84 8.63
N ASP A 12 -8.35 -15.73 7.67
CA ASP A 12 -8.48 -15.46 6.24
C ASP A 12 -9.96 -15.43 5.83
N GLU A 13 -10.65 -14.36 6.24
CA GLU A 13 -12.06 -14.12 5.98
C GLU A 13 -12.22 -12.85 5.13
N PRO A 14 -13.27 -12.76 4.27
CA PRO A 14 -13.48 -11.64 3.36
C PRO A 14 -13.46 -10.26 4.04
N GLU A 15 -13.84 -10.22 5.31
CA GLU A 15 -13.90 -9.05 6.18
C GLU A 15 -12.50 -8.52 6.56
N ASN A 16 -11.48 -9.39 6.48
CA ASN A 16 -10.11 -9.10 6.89
C ASN A 16 -9.20 -8.77 5.68
N TYR A 17 -9.79 -8.56 4.50
CA TYR A 17 -9.08 -8.13 3.31
C TYR A 17 -9.03 -6.60 3.26
N HIS A 18 -7.83 -6.05 3.12
CA HIS A 18 -7.65 -4.63 2.87
C HIS A 18 -7.71 -4.34 1.37
N THR A 19 -8.43 -3.30 0.98
CA THR A 19 -8.43 -2.80 -0.38
C THR A 19 -7.29 -1.82 -0.56
N LEU A 20 -6.37 -2.19 -1.46
CA LEU A 20 -5.31 -1.32 -1.95
C LEU A 20 -5.72 -0.73 -3.29
N VAL A 21 -5.70 0.60 -3.37
CA VAL A 21 -5.93 1.33 -4.62
C VAL A 21 -4.62 1.99 -5.03
N TYR A 22 -4.15 1.62 -6.22
CA TYR A 22 -2.99 2.23 -6.86
C TYR A 22 -3.47 3.21 -7.91
N THR A 23 -3.07 4.47 -7.79
CA THR A 23 -3.38 5.54 -8.74
C THR A 23 -2.10 5.98 -9.42
N LEU A 24 -2.04 5.81 -10.74
CA LEU A 24 -0.91 6.26 -11.56
C LEU A 24 -1.35 7.48 -12.35
N THR A 25 -0.64 8.59 -12.13
CA THR A 25 -0.88 9.85 -12.82
C THR A 25 0.38 10.22 -13.60
N PRO A 26 0.32 10.34 -14.94
CA PRO A 26 1.46 10.84 -15.71
C PRO A 26 1.74 12.30 -15.34
N THR A 27 3.01 12.65 -15.23
CA THR A 27 3.49 14.01 -14.95
C THR A 27 4.62 14.38 -15.92
N ASP A 28 4.93 15.67 -16.03
CA ASP A 28 6.02 16.15 -16.91
C ASP A 28 7.40 15.55 -16.56
N ALA A 29 7.56 15.08 -15.32
CA ALA A 29 8.79 14.48 -14.81
C ALA A 29 8.76 12.94 -14.73
N GLY A 30 7.65 12.29 -15.13
CA GLY A 30 7.52 10.82 -15.07
C GLY A 30 6.11 10.36 -14.73
N THR A 31 5.99 9.40 -13.80
CA THR A 31 4.69 8.90 -13.32
C THR A 31 4.62 9.07 -11.81
N HIS A 32 3.58 9.75 -11.33
CA HIS A 32 3.24 9.82 -9.92
C HIS A 32 2.40 8.61 -9.55
N LEU A 33 2.92 7.77 -8.66
CA LEU A 33 2.23 6.61 -8.12
C LEU A 33 1.78 6.90 -6.68
N ALA A 34 0.46 6.86 -6.45
CA ALA A 34 -0.13 6.95 -5.12
C ALA A 34 -0.77 5.61 -4.73
N LEU A 35 -0.61 5.22 -3.47
CA LEU A 35 -1.22 4.03 -2.90
C LEU A 35 -2.09 4.44 -1.71
N THR A 36 -3.37 4.04 -1.74
CA THR A 36 -4.28 4.19 -0.60
C THR A 36 -4.76 2.83 -0.13
N GLN A 37 -4.78 2.64 1.19
CA GLN A 37 -5.25 1.43 1.84
C GLN A 37 -6.45 1.77 2.74
N ASP A 38 -7.53 1.00 2.64
CA ASP A 38 -8.64 1.05 3.58
C ASP A 38 -8.57 -0.07 4.64
N GLY A 39 -9.52 -0.09 5.56
CA GLY A 39 -9.63 -1.15 6.57
C GLY A 39 -8.54 -1.13 7.64
N ASN A 40 -7.95 0.03 7.95
CA ASN A 40 -7.04 0.14 9.08
C ASN A 40 -7.85 0.22 10.39
N ASP A 41 -7.58 -0.67 11.34
CA ASP A 41 -8.31 -0.70 12.62
C ASP A 41 -7.96 0.48 13.54
N SER A 42 -6.82 1.12 13.32
CA SER A 42 -6.35 2.26 14.10
C SER A 42 -5.39 3.16 13.31
N GLU A 43 -5.20 4.40 13.80
CA GLU A 43 -4.27 5.37 13.22
C GLU A 43 -2.80 4.92 13.32
N GLU A 44 -2.46 4.18 14.38
CA GLU A 44 -1.12 3.59 14.58
C GLU A 44 -0.85 2.49 13.54
N GLN A 45 -1.85 1.64 13.29
CA GLN A 45 -1.80 0.62 12.25
C GLN A 45 -1.72 1.25 10.84
N ALA A 46 -2.50 2.30 10.58
CA ALA A 46 -2.44 3.07 9.34
C ALA A 46 -1.03 3.68 9.13
N THR A 47 -0.41 4.19 10.18
CA THR A 47 0.95 4.76 10.13
C THR A 47 1.98 3.68 9.85
N GLN A 48 1.88 2.52 10.50
CA GLN A 48 2.79 1.39 10.29
C GLN A 48 2.70 0.87 8.86
N PHE A 49 1.49 0.65 8.35
CA PHE A 49 1.30 0.21 6.97
C PHE A 49 1.76 1.26 5.96
N SER A 50 1.48 2.54 6.20
CA SER A 50 1.96 3.63 5.33
C SER A 50 3.49 3.61 5.20
N ARG A 51 4.22 3.38 6.29
CA ARG A 51 5.69 3.26 6.26
C ARG A 51 6.16 2.03 5.46
N ASN A 52 5.51 0.88 5.66
CA ASN A 52 5.83 -0.34 4.93
C ASN A 52 5.62 -0.16 3.42
N TRP A 53 4.49 0.42 3.03
CA TRP A 53 4.18 0.70 1.63
C TRP A 53 5.13 1.73 1.03
N GLN A 54 5.49 2.79 1.76
CA GLN A 54 6.47 3.75 1.28
C GLN A 54 7.81 3.09 0.97
N SER A 55 8.30 2.22 1.85
CA SER A 55 9.54 1.47 1.62
C SER A 55 9.47 0.58 0.37
N MET A 56 8.31 -0.01 0.09
CA MET A 56 8.08 -0.82 -1.12
C MET A 56 8.05 0.05 -2.39
N LEU A 57 7.39 1.22 -2.33
CA LEU A 57 7.35 2.18 -3.43
C LEU A 57 8.72 2.78 -3.74
N ASP A 58 9.53 3.06 -2.72
CA ASP A 58 10.90 3.55 -2.88
C ASP A 58 11.78 2.50 -3.58
N GLY A 59 11.65 1.22 -3.19
CA GLY A 59 12.34 0.11 -3.85
C GLY A 59 11.90 -0.07 -5.30
N LEU A 60 10.59 0.06 -5.58
CA LEU A 60 10.07 0.05 -6.94
C LEU A 60 10.67 1.20 -7.75
N LYS A 61 10.62 2.43 -7.25
CA LYS A 61 11.20 3.62 -7.90
C LYS A 61 12.66 3.40 -8.26
N ALA A 62 13.47 2.91 -7.31
CA ALA A 62 14.88 2.63 -7.56
C ALA A 62 15.11 1.55 -8.64
N HIS A 63 14.20 0.58 -8.77
CA HIS A 63 14.29 -0.45 -9.81
C HIS A 63 13.91 0.03 -11.21
N VAL A 64 12.92 0.91 -11.33
CA VAL A 64 12.51 1.48 -12.64
C VAL A 64 13.35 2.68 -13.08
N GLU A 65 13.96 3.41 -12.16
CA GLU A 65 14.77 4.59 -12.46
C GLU A 65 16.29 4.33 -12.40
N GLY A 66 16.73 3.15 -11.96
CA GLY A 66 18.13 2.73 -11.95
C GLY A 66 18.56 2.09 -13.27
#